data_AF-A0A7V7D260-F1
#
_entry.id   AF-A0A7V7D260-F1
#
_cell.length_a   1.000
_cell.length_b   1.000
_cell.length_c   1.000
_cell.angle_alpha   90.00
_cell.angle_beta   90.00
_cell.angle_gamma   90.00
#
_symmetry.space_group_name_H-M   'P 1'
#
loop_
_entity.id
_entity.type
_entity.pdbx_description
1 polymer ?
#
loop_
_entity_poly.entity_id
_entity_poly.type
_entity_poly.pdbx_seq_one_letter_code
_entity_poly.pdbx_strand_id
1 'polypeptide(L)' 'EMRTKAGEIVLRDEKEIVCVLCQGADEKTKVDETTKNVLFYAYGLPGIDNLYLKEGLTIAAEAMAEFGQGAIEQVDIF' A
#
# COMPACT_ATOMS: atom_id res chain seq x y z
N GLU A 1 -17.91 -5.87 6.19
CA GLU A 1 -18.05 -5.98 4.72
C GLU A 1 -17.75 -4.62 4.13
N MET A 2 -16.65 -4.50 3.38
CA MET A 2 -16.31 -3.26 2.68
C MET A 2 -17.29 -3.04 1.53
N ARG A 3 -17.85 -1.82 1.42
CA ARG A 3 -18.81 -1.45 0.37
C ARG A 3 -18.32 -0.22 -0.36
N THR A 4 -18.33 -0.31 -1.69
CA THR A 4 -17.91 0.79 -2.57
C THR A 4 -19.08 1.68 -2.97
N LYS A 5 -18.78 2.93 -3.30
CA LYS A 5 -19.69 3.87 -3.95
C LYS A 5 -19.24 4.12 -5.40
N ALA A 6 -20.17 4.56 -6.23
CA ALA A 6 -19.87 4.94 -7.61
C ALA A 6 -18.81 6.07 -7.63
N GLY A 7 -17.77 5.90 -8.44
CA GLY A 7 -16.67 6.86 -8.58
C GLY A 7 -15.51 6.70 -7.59
N GLU A 8 -15.57 5.71 -6.69
CA GLU A 8 -14.44 5.42 -5.79
C GLU A 8 -13.31 4.67 -6.50
N ILE A 9 -12.07 4.99 -6.12
CA ILE A 9 -10.87 4.30 -6.58
C ILE A 9 -10.57 3.16 -5.61
N VAL A 10 -10.43 1.95 -6.14
CA VAL A 10 -10.22 0.72 -5.37
C VAL A 10 -8.93 0.03 -5.76
N LEU A 11 -8.18 -0.44 -4.75
CA LEU A 11 -7.15 -1.45 -4.92
C LEU A 11 -7.78 -2.82 -4.67
N ARG A 12 -7.64 -3.72 -5.62
CA ARG A 12 -8.17 -5.09 -5.56
C ARG A 12 -7.20 -6.08 -6.15
N ASP A 13 -7.34 -7.34 -5.74
CA ASP A 13 -6.72 -8.48 -6.40
C ASP A 13 -7.77 -9.26 -7.21
N GLU A 14 -7.40 -10.47 -7.66
CA GLU A 14 -8.29 -11.36 -8.41
C GLU A 14 -9.49 -11.84 -7.60
N LYS A 15 -9.38 -11.85 -6.26
CA LYS A 15 -10.41 -12.35 -5.35
C LYS A 15 -11.33 -11.24 -4.87
N GLU A 16 -10.78 -10.15 -4.34
CA GLU A 16 -11.54 -9.16 -3.59
C GLU A 16 -10.85 -7.78 -3.48
N ILE A 17 -11.58 -6.83 -2.88
CA ILE A 17 -11.09 -5.48 -2.59
C ILE A 17 -10.17 -5.54 -1.38
N VAL A 18 -9.01 -4.89 -1.51
CA VAL A 18 -7.98 -4.72 -0.48
C VAL A 18 -8.12 -3.35 0.19
N CYS A 19 -8.34 -2.29 -0.59
CA CYS A 19 -8.40 -0.92 -0.07
C CYS A 19 -9.27 -0.02 -0.96
N VAL A 20 -9.92 0.96 -0.33
CA VAL A 20 -10.54 2.11 -1.01
C VAL A 20 -9.71 3.34 -0.67
N LEU A 21 -9.23 4.08 -1.68
CA LEU A 21 -8.17 5.10 -1.56
C LEU A 21 -8.42 6.19 -0.48
N CYS A 22 -9.68 6.44 -0.12
CA CYS A 22 -10.05 7.40 0.93
C CYS A 22 -10.72 6.78 2.16
N GLN A 23 -10.99 5.46 2.17
CA GLN A 23 -11.55 4.76 3.33
C GLN A 23 -10.52 3.89 4.05
N GLY A 24 -9.39 3.60 3.40
CA GLY A 24 -8.33 2.75 3.92
C GLY A 24 -8.50 1.28 3.53
N ALA A 25 -7.68 0.44 4.15
CA ALA A 25 -7.66 -1.00 3.90
C ALA A 25 -8.89 -1.71 4.51
N ASP A 26 -9.32 -2.79 3.87
CA ASP A 26 -10.28 -3.72 4.45
C ASP A 26 -9.62 -4.41 5.67
N GLU A 27 -10.37 -4.60 6.76
CA GLU A 27 -9.87 -5.19 8.01
C GLU A 27 -9.21 -6.56 7.80
N LYS A 28 -9.70 -7.36 6.85
CA LYS A 28 -9.10 -8.67 6.52
C LYS A 28 -7.67 -8.60 5.96
N THR A 29 -7.26 -7.43 5.46
CA THR A 29 -5.94 -7.19 4.84
C THR A 29 -5.02 -6.36 5.72
N LYS A 30 -5.49 -6.01 6.92
CA LYS A 30 -4.73 -5.21 7.86
C LYS A 30 -3.56 -6.00 8.42
N VAL A 31 -2.43 -5.33 8.57
CA VAL A 31 -1.24 -5.90 9.19
C VAL A 31 -1.53 -6.17 10.67
N ASP A 32 -1.15 -7.35 11.12
CA ASP A 32 -1.24 -7.81 12.51
C ASP A 32 0.07 -8.44 12.99
N GLU A 33 0.10 -8.91 14.23
CA GLU A 33 1.29 -9.52 14.85
C GLU A 33 1.75 -10.82 14.15
N THR A 34 0.87 -11.46 13.38
CA THR A 34 1.18 -12.69 12.66
C THR A 34 1.74 -12.42 11.26
N THR A 35 1.60 -11.20 10.76
CA THR A 35 2.01 -10.80 9.42
C THR A 35 3.52 -10.93 9.24
N LYS A 36 3.93 -11.57 8.14
CA LYS A 36 5.35 -11.82 7.82
C LYS A 36 5.85 -11.05 6.60
N ASN A 37 4.97 -10.80 5.65
CA ASN A 37 5.26 -10.06 4.43
C ASN A 37 4.28 -8.90 4.35
N VAL A 38 4.79 -7.72 4.03
CA VAL A 38 3.99 -6.50 3.92
C VAL A 38 4.18 -5.90 2.53
N LEU A 39 3.08 -5.40 1.96
CA LEU A 39 3.10 -4.65 0.71
C LEU A 39 2.81 -3.19 1.01
N PHE A 40 3.80 -2.33 0.80
CA PHE A 40 3.59 -0.89 0.78
C PHE A 40 3.15 -0.46 -0.62
N TYR A 41 2.10 0.35 -0.69
CA TYR A 41 1.63 0.94 -1.94
C TYR A 41 1.32 2.42 -1.72
N ALA A 42 1.53 3.21 -2.77
CA ALA A 42 1.24 4.63 -2.79
C ALA A 42 0.64 5.01 -4.15
N TYR A 43 -0.20 6.03 -4.17
CA TYR A 43 -0.78 6.57 -5.39
C TYR A 43 -0.55 8.08 -5.42
N GLY A 44 -0.11 8.58 -6.58
CA GLY A 44 -0.01 10.01 -6.84
C GLY A 44 -1.34 10.56 -7.35
N LEU A 45 -1.61 11.82 -7.06
CA LEU A 45 -2.63 12.58 -7.77
C LEU A 45 -2.05 13.13 -9.09
N PRO A 46 -2.88 13.42 -10.10
CA PRO A 46 -2.41 14.06 -11.33
C PRO A 46 -1.60 15.33 -11.03
N GLY A 47 -0.41 15.43 -11.63
CA GLY A 47 0.51 16.56 -11.42
C GLY A 47 1.53 16.36 -10.29
N ILE A 48 1.48 15.25 -9.55
CA ILE A 48 2.54 14.85 -8.62
C ILE A 48 3.61 14.04 -9.37
N ASP A 49 4.87 14.41 -9.19
CA ASP A 49 6.00 13.70 -9.78
C ASP A 49 6.17 12.31 -9.15
N ASN A 50 6.39 11.31 -10.00
CA ASN A 50 6.70 9.92 -9.63
C ASN A 50 7.90 9.82 -8.67
N LEU A 51 8.83 10.78 -8.71
CA LEU A 51 9.96 10.86 -7.79
C LEU A 51 9.50 10.85 -6.33
N TYR A 52 8.46 11.61 -5.99
CA TYR A 52 7.98 11.71 -4.61
C TYR A 52 7.37 10.40 -4.11
N LEU A 53 6.69 9.66 -4.99
CA LEU A 53 6.18 8.33 -4.65
C LEU A 53 7.33 7.36 -4.41
N LYS A 54 8.36 7.40 -5.26
CA LYS A 54 9.54 6.54 -5.11
C LYS A 54 10.27 6.81 -3.81
N GLU A 55 10.54 8.08 -3.50
CA GLU A 55 11.21 8.49 -2.27
C GLU A 55 10.40 8.08 -1.04
N GLY A 56 9.09 8.36 -1.03
CA GLY A 56 8.22 7.97 0.08
C GLY A 56 8.16 6.46 0.31
N LEU A 57 8.05 5.66 -0.77
CA LEU A 57 8.07 4.20 -0.68
C LEU A 57 9.43 3.67 -0.24
N THR A 58 10.53 4.29 -0.69
CA THR A 58 11.89 3.92 -0.27
C THR A 58 12.05 4.12 1.23
N ILE A 59 11.63 5.28 1.75
CA ILE A 59 11.69 5.58 3.19
C ILE A 59 10.85 4.57 3.99
N ALA A 60 9.65 4.22 3.52
CA ALA A 60 8.81 3.23 4.19
C ALA A 60 9.46 1.83 4.20
N ALA A 61 10.07 1.43 3.08
CA ALA A 61 10.77 0.15 2.97
C ALA A 61 12.01 0.09 3.87
N GLU A 62 12.82 1.15 3.90
CA GLU A 62 13.99 1.28 4.78
C GLU A 62 13.60 1.24 6.26
N ALA A 63 12.55 1.98 6.65
CA ALA A 63 12.04 1.95 8.02
C ALA A 63 11.52 0.56 8.41
N MET A 64 10.83 -0.14 7.51
CA MET A 64 10.40 -1.51 7.74
C MET A 64 11.60 -2.46 7.93
N ALA A 65 12.64 -2.32 7.11
CA ALA A 65 13.85 -3.13 7.25
C ALA A 65 14.61 -2.84 8.56
N GLU A 66 14.77 -1.56 8.92
CA GLU A 66 15.49 -1.14 10.13
C GLU A 66 14.77 -1.57 11.41
N PHE A 67 13.47 -1.26 11.52
CA PHE A 67 12.71 -1.46 12.76
C PHE A 67 11.95 -2.79 12.80
N GLY A 68 11.48 -3.26 11.64
CA GLY A 68 10.78 -4.55 11.51
C GLY A 68 11.72 -5.73 11.26
N GLN A 69 13.01 -5.49 11.04
CA GLN A 69 14.03 -6.51 10.74
C GLN A 69 13.67 -7.38 9.52
N GLY A 70 12.90 -6.82 8.59
CA GLY A 70 12.53 -7.46 7.33
C GLY A 70 13.57 -7.24 6.22
N ALA A 71 13.32 -7.85 5.07
CA ALA A 71 14.11 -7.64 3.85
C ALA A 71 13.30 -6.82 2.84
N ILE A 72 13.96 -5.90 2.14
CA ILE A 72 13.37 -5.16 1.03
C ILE A 72 13.56 -6.00 -0.24
N GLU A 73 12.46 -6.51 -0.79
CA GLU A 73 12.49 -7.26 -2.04
C GLU A 73 12.62 -6.33 -3.26
N GLN A 74 11.76 -5.31 -3.34
CA GLN A 74 11.72 -4.40 -4.49
C GLN A 74 10.96 -3.10 -4.18
N VAL A 75 11.33 -2.01 -4.87
CA VAL A 75 10.59 -0.74 -4.88
C VAL A 75 10.49 -0.25 -6.32
N ASP A 76 9.29 -0.32 -6.90
CA ASP A 76 9.00 0.11 -8.26
C ASP A 76 7.93 1.21 -8.31
N ILE A 77 7.95 1.98 -9.40
CA ILE A 77 6.90 2.92 -9.78
C ILE A 77 6.42 2.55 -11.19
N PHE A 78 5.10 2.57 -11.39
CA PHE A 78 4.42 2.21 -12.63
C PHE A 78 3.69 3.41 -13.24
#